data_AF-A0A946HDB9-F1
#
_entry.id   AF-A0A946HDB9-F1
#
_cell.length_a   1.000
_cell.length_b   1.000
_cell.length_c   1.000
_cell.angle_alpha   90.00
_cell.angle_beta   90.00
_cell.angle_gamma   90.00
#
_symmetry.space_group_name_H-M   'P 1'
#
loop_
_entity.id
_entity.type
_entity.pdbx_description
1 polymer ?
#
loop_
_entity_poly.entity_id
_entity_poly.type
_entity_poly.pdbx_seq_one_letter_code
_entity_poly.pdbx_strand_id
1 'polypeptide(L)'
;MASSALLVAESAENTAGSTKDAYDEANIGKKVVDETITKINNLMDNVEKTSEVIHELESRAEQIGFILDVIRNVSQQTNLLALNAAIEAARAGEAGRGFSVVADEVRALSLQTQKATEEIQEMITGLHQSSQAQSGNISFNITNCTNPETVMNAIMLANTLNMEPKIEDQNVISALEKAGLINNDIDLESLLKTRMSVSDSENLNSNQDAKVEIDSIKAAIKEQTNVVEGIAHNSAKTVKLPKS
;
A
#
# COMPACT_ATOMS: atom_id res chain seq x y z
N MET A 1 -35.51 0.81 -21.56
CA MET A 1 -34.77 2.08 -21.41
C MET A 1 -34.69 2.52 -19.95
N ALA A 2 -35.80 2.63 -19.21
CA ALA A 2 -35.81 2.94 -17.77
C ALA A 2 -34.88 2.04 -16.92
N SER A 3 -35.00 0.72 -17.05
CA SER A 3 -34.15 -0.24 -16.32
C SER A 3 -32.65 -0.12 -16.68
N SER A 4 -32.32 0.19 -17.94
CA SER A 4 -30.94 0.40 -18.37
C SER A 4 -30.35 1.70 -17.80
N ALA A 5 -31.15 2.77 -17.70
CA ALA A 5 -30.73 4.02 -17.07
C ALA A 5 -30.49 3.86 -15.56
N LEU A 6 -31.32 3.05 -14.89
CA LEU A 6 -31.18 2.76 -13.46
C LEU A 6 -29.90 1.95 -13.16
N LEU A 7 -29.59 0.94 -13.99
CA LEU A 7 -28.34 0.17 -13.90
C LEU A 7 -27.10 1.04 -14.16
N VAL A 8 -27.18 2.00 -15.08
CA VAL A 8 -26.07 2.94 -15.34
C VAL A 8 -25.87 3.88 -14.15
N ALA A 9 -26.94 4.37 -13.51
CA ALA A 9 -26.86 5.21 -12.32
C ALA A 9 -26.26 4.45 -11.13
N GLU A 10 -26.72 3.23 -10.87
CA GLU A 10 -26.19 2.36 -9.80
C GLU A 10 -24.72 2.02 -10.05
N SER A 11 -24.34 1.71 -11.29
CA SER A 11 -22.95 1.47 -11.65
C SER A 11 -22.09 2.71 -11.46
N ALA A 12 -22.58 3.90 -11.83
CA ALA A 12 -21.86 5.16 -11.67
C ALA A 12 -21.66 5.52 -10.19
N GLU A 13 -22.68 5.30 -9.34
CA GLU A 13 -22.59 5.50 -7.89
C GLU A 13 -21.56 4.56 -7.24
N ASN A 14 -21.59 3.28 -7.61
CA ASN A 14 -20.62 2.29 -7.12
C ASN A 14 -19.18 2.60 -7.58
N THR A 15 -19.01 3.00 -8.84
CA THR A 15 -17.71 3.48 -9.35
C THR A 15 -17.22 4.71 -8.58
N ALA A 16 -18.08 5.71 -8.34
CA ALA A 16 -17.72 6.90 -7.58
C ALA A 16 -17.31 6.59 -6.13
N GLY A 17 -18.03 5.67 -5.47
CA GLY A 17 -17.66 5.16 -4.14
C GLY A 17 -16.30 4.47 -4.15
N SER A 18 -16.08 3.54 -5.09
CA SER A 18 -14.80 2.83 -5.24
C SER A 18 -13.63 3.77 -5.54
N THR A 19 -13.84 4.81 -6.36
CA THR A 19 -12.81 5.84 -6.64
C THR A 19 -12.47 6.65 -5.40
N LYS A 20 -13.46 6.99 -4.58
CA LYS A 20 -13.24 7.70 -3.32
C LYS A 20 -12.44 6.85 -2.33
N ASP A 21 -12.80 5.56 -2.17
CA ASP A 21 -12.07 4.65 -1.29
C ASP A 21 -10.62 4.48 -1.74
N ALA A 22 -10.39 4.33 -3.05
CA ALA A 22 -9.04 4.28 -3.62
C ALA A 22 -8.23 5.57 -3.35
N TYR A 23 -8.88 6.73 -3.36
CA TYR A 23 -8.24 8.01 -3.03
C TYR A 23 -7.88 8.14 -1.54
N ASP A 24 -8.76 7.69 -0.65
CA ASP A 24 -8.48 7.70 0.79
C ASP A 24 -7.32 6.75 1.12
N GLU A 25 -7.30 5.55 0.53
CA GLU A 25 -6.19 4.59 0.66
C GLU A 25 -4.86 5.16 0.11
N ALA A 26 -4.93 5.89 -1.01
CA ALA A 26 -3.79 6.59 -1.58
C ALA A 26 -3.21 7.66 -0.65
N ASN A 27 -4.06 8.45 0.00
CA ASN A 27 -3.62 9.45 0.97
C ASN A 27 -2.96 8.80 2.21
N ILE A 28 -3.50 7.67 2.67
CA ILE A 28 -2.88 6.88 3.75
C ILE A 28 -1.50 6.39 3.32
N GLY A 29 -1.39 5.82 2.11
CA GLY A 29 -0.12 5.37 1.53
C GLY A 29 0.92 6.48 1.45
N LYS A 30 0.53 7.68 1.00
CA LYS A 30 1.40 8.86 0.97
C LYS A 30 1.93 9.22 2.36
N LYS A 31 1.06 9.25 3.38
CA LYS A 31 1.48 9.55 4.75
C LYS A 31 2.49 8.53 5.28
N VAL A 32 2.29 7.24 5.00
CA VAL A 32 3.23 6.18 5.37
C VAL A 32 4.58 6.37 4.69
N VAL A 33 4.59 6.77 3.41
CA VAL A 33 5.83 7.10 2.69
C VAL A 33 6.56 8.28 3.33
N ASP A 34 5.86 9.39 3.62
CA ASP A 34 6.46 10.57 4.25
C ASP A 34 7.08 10.24 5.63
N GLU A 35 6.37 9.43 6.43
CA GLU A 35 6.88 8.92 7.71
C GLU A 35 8.11 8.03 7.53
N THR A 36 8.14 7.20 6.48
CA THR A 36 9.26 6.32 6.18
C THR A 36 10.50 7.12 5.76
N ILE A 37 10.34 8.12 4.91
CA ILE A 37 11.43 9.04 4.51
C ILE A 37 12.02 9.72 5.75
N THR A 38 11.16 10.21 6.65
CA THR A 38 11.60 10.84 7.90
C THR A 38 12.40 9.88 8.78
N LYS A 39 11.94 8.62 8.91
CA LYS A 39 12.66 7.59 9.68
C LYS A 39 14.01 7.24 9.05
N ILE A 40 14.11 7.20 7.72
CA ILE A 40 15.37 6.96 7.01
C ILE A 40 16.36 8.10 7.27
N ASN A 41 15.93 9.36 7.16
CA ASN A 41 16.79 10.50 7.46
C ASN A 41 17.32 10.45 8.90
N ASN A 42 16.45 10.17 9.87
CA ASN A 42 16.87 10.01 11.27
C ASN A 42 17.84 8.84 11.47
N LEU A 43 17.66 7.75 10.72
CA LEU A 43 18.58 6.61 10.75
C LEU A 43 19.95 7.01 10.20
N MET A 44 20.00 7.75 9.10
CA MET A 44 21.25 8.26 8.51
C MET A 44 22.01 9.15 9.50
N ASP A 45 21.35 10.10 10.14
CA ASP A 45 21.94 10.96 11.19
C ASP A 45 22.53 10.13 12.34
N ASN A 46 21.84 9.08 12.79
CA ASN A 46 22.31 8.22 13.87
C ASN A 46 23.52 7.37 13.44
N VAL A 47 23.53 6.91 12.19
CA VAL A 47 24.64 6.14 11.62
C VAL A 47 25.88 7.04 11.48
N GLU A 48 25.73 8.28 11.03
CA GLU A 48 26.82 9.26 10.95
C GLU A 48 27.43 9.55 12.32
N LYS A 49 26.59 9.84 13.33
CA LYS A 49 27.05 10.01 14.72
C LYS A 49 27.77 8.79 15.27
N THR A 50 27.29 7.58 14.95
CA THR A 50 27.95 6.34 15.35
C THR A 50 29.33 6.23 14.69
N SER A 51 29.46 6.63 13.42
CA SER A 51 30.74 6.68 12.72
C SER A 51 31.75 7.62 13.38
N GLU A 52 31.30 8.80 13.81
CA GLU A 52 32.14 9.76 14.53
C GLU A 52 32.67 9.17 15.85
N VAL A 53 31.81 8.53 16.64
CA VAL A 53 32.18 7.90 17.91
C VAL A 53 33.21 6.78 17.70
N ILE A 54 33.09 6.00 16.62
CA ILE A 54 34.04 4.93 16.28
C ILE A 54 35.40 5.50 15.89
N HIS A 55 35.43 6.58 15.11
CA HIS A 55 36.68 7.28 14.80
C HIS A 55 37.34 7.88 16.04
N GLU A 56 36.56 8.44 16.96
CA GLU A 56 37.08 8.93 18.23
C GLU A 56 37.67 7.77 19.07
N LEU A 57 36.98 6.63 19.12
CA LEU A 57 37.44 5.43 19.81
C LEU A 57 38.75 4.90 19.21
N GLU A 58 38.89 4.87 17.90
CA GLU A 58 40.10 4.48 17.18
C GLU A 58 41.28 5.40 17.56
N SER A 59 41.07 6.72 17.53
CA SER A 59 42.10 7.69 17.92
C SER A 59 42.52 7.55 19.39
N ARG A 60 41.57 7.33 20.30
CA ARG A 60 41.85 7.08 21.73
C ARG A 60 42.64 5.79 21.92
N ALA A 61 42.33 4.74 21.17
CA ALA A 61 43.05 3.48 21.22
C ALA A 61 44.51 3.62 20.74
N GLU A 62 44.75 4.40 19.69
CA GLU A 62 46.10 4.73 19.21
C GLU A 62 46.92 5.50 20.27
N GLN A 63 46.30 6.49 20.92
CA GLN A 63 46.93 7.23 22.01
C GLN A 63 47.31 6.33 23.19
N ILE A 64 46.45 5.38 23.56
CA ILE A 64 46.75 4.40 24.59
C ILE A 64 47.93 3.52 24.16
N GLY A 65 47.98 3.09 22.90
CA GLY A 65 49.12 2.34 22.35
C GLY A 65 50.46 3.07 22.54
N PHE A 66 50.50 4.37 22.23
CA PHE A 66 51.70 5.18 22.46
C PHE A 66 52.11 5.23 23.94
N ILE A 67 51.14 5.38 24.86
CA ILE A 67 51.41 5.40 26.30
C ILE A 67 51.96 4.04 26.76
N LEU A 68 51.43 2.93 26.26
CA LEU A 68 51.90 1.59 26.59
C LEU A 68 53.34 1.36 26.12
N ASP A 69 53.71 1.85 24.93
CA ASP A 69 55.09 1.81 24.46
C ASP A 69 56.04 2.56 25.39
N VAL A 70 55.64 3.73 25.89
CA VAL A 70 56.41 4.48 26.88
C VAL A 70 56.57 3.68 28.19
N ILE A 71 55.49 3.09 28.71
CA ILE A 71 55.55 2.28 29.95
C ILE A 71 56.44 1.06 29.75
N ARG A 72 56.35 0.38 28.60
CA ARG A 72 57.21 -0.77 28.27
C ARG A 72 58.68 -0.37 28.27
N ASN A 73 59.01 0.76 27.64
CA ASN A 73 60.37 1.30 27.62
C ASN A 73 60.87 1.65 29.03
N VAL A 74 60.05 2.31 29.85
CA VAL A 74 60.38 2.64 31.25
C VAL A 74 60.62 1.36 32.06
N SER A 75 59.75 0.36 31.90
CA SER A 75 59.90 -0.90 32.61
C SER A 75 61.16 -1.67 32.18
N GLN A 76 61.50 -1.65 30.89
CA GLN A 76 62.73 -2.26 30.39
C GLN A 76 63.99 -1.56 30.91
N GLN A 77 63.98 -0.23 30.98
CA GLN A 77 65.07 0.53 31.60
C GLN A 77 65.18 0.25 33.10
N THR A 78 64.04 0.17 33.80
CA THR A 78 63.99 -0.14 35.24
C THR A 78 64.52 -1.55 35.50
N ASN A 79 64.17 -2.53 34.66
CA ASN A 79 64.72 -3.89 34.73
C ASN A 79 66.25 -3.91 34.53
N LEU A 80 66.79 -3.13 33.59
CA LEU A 80 68.24 -3.00 33.39
C LEU A 80 68.93 -2.32 34.57
N LEU A 81 68.34 -1.27 35.14
CA LEU A 81 68.85 -0.59 36.34
C LEU A 81 68.87 -1.53 37.55
N ALA A 82 67.79 -2.31 37.74
CA ALA A 82 67.69 -3.30 38.80
C ALA A 82 68.75 -4.40 38.64
N LEU A 83 68.99 -4.87 37.41
CA LEU A 83 70.05 -5.84 37.13
C LEU A 83 71.44 -5.29 37.49
N ASN A 84 71.74 -4.05 37.10
CA ASN A 84 73.02 -3.41 37.44
C ASN A 84 73.17 -3.25 38.96
N ALA A 85 72.09 -2.89 39.66
CA ALA A 85 72.09 -2.80 41.12
C ALA A 85 72.32 -4.16 41.79
N ALA A 86 71.72 -5.24 41.28
CA ALA A 86 71.93 -6.59 41.78
C ALA A 86 73.40 -7.04 41.59
N ILE A 87 74.01 -6.72 40.45
CA ILE A 87 75.43 -7.01 40.18
C ILE A 87 76.33 -6.26 41.17
N GLU A 88 76.08 -4.97 41.39
CA GLU A 88 76.91 -4.18 42.31
C GLU A 88 76.70 -4.59 43.78
N ALA A 89 75.47 -4.98 44.15
CA ALA A 89 75.16 -5.55 45.46
C ALA A 89 75.92 -6.87 45.69
N ALA A 90 75.99 -7.75 44.69
CA ALA A 90 76.79 -8.97 44.76
C ALA A 90 78.29 -8.67 44.90
N ARG A 91 78.78 -7.62 44.22
CA ARG A 91 80.18 -7.18 44.28
C ARG A 91 80.57 -6.63 45.66
N ALA A 92 79.64 -5.99 46.36
CA ALA A 92 79.83 -5.48 47.72
C ALA A 92 79.81 -6.57 48.82
N GLY A 93 79.55 -7.83 48.47
CA GLY A 93 79.55 -8.95 49.40
C GLY A 93 78.50 -8.80 50.52
N GLU A 94 78.89 -8.99 51.78
CA GLU A 94 77.95 -8.87 52.92
C GLU A 94 77.34 -7.47 53.05
N ALA A 95 78.06 -6.41 52.70
CA ALA A 95 77.56 -5.04 52.79
C ALA A 95 76.42 -4.76 51.77
N GLY A 96 76.37 -5.50 50.67
CA GLY A 96 75.37 -5.35 49.61
C GLY A 96 74.11 -6.20 49.80
N ARG A 97 74.04 -7.04 50.84
CA ARG A 97 73.02 -8.08 50.98
C ARG A 97 71.59 -7.53 51.04
N GLY A 98 71.38 -6.39 51.71
CA GLY A 98 70.09 -5.71 51.74
C GLY A 98 69.71 -5.06 50.41
N PHE A 99 70.69 -4.49 49.69
CA PHE A 99 70.47 -3.91 48.36
C PHE A 99 70.16 -4.96 47.30
N SER A 100 70.72 -6.16 47.42
CA SER A 100 70.44 -7.28 46.50
C SER A 100 68.96 -7.66 46.54
N VAL A 101 68.35 -7.75 47.74
CA VAL A 101 66.93 -8.11 47.89
C VAL A 101 66.03 -7.04 47.25
N VAL A 102 66.35 -5.76 47.46
CA VAL A 102 65.59 -4.66 46.85
C VAL A 102 65.75 -4.68 45.33
N ALA A 103 66.95 -4.93 44.82
CA ALA A 103 67.21 -5.01 43.38
C ALA A 103 66.41 -6.15 42.72
N ASP A 104 66.34 -7.32 43.35
CA ASP A 104 65.55 -8.45 42.85
C ASP A 104 64.04 -8.15 42.85
N GLU A 105 63.53 -7.47 43.88
CA GLU A 105 62.12 -7.08 43.95
C GLU A 105 61.76 -6.06 42.86
N VAL A 106 62.60 -5.04 42.65
CA VAL A 106 62.40 -4.05 41.57
C VAL A 106 62.45 -4.73 40.20
N ARG A 107 63.32 -5.73 40.03
CA ARG A 107 63.41 -6.52 38.79
C ARG A 107 62.13 -7.31 38.54
N ALA A 108 61.61 -7.99 39.57
CA ALA A 108 60.36 -8.73 39.50
C ALA A 108 59.18 -7.81 39.16
N LEU A 109 59.09 -6.64 39.80
CA LEU A 109 58.03 -5.67 39.55
C LEU A 109 58.08 -5.09 38.12
N SER A 110 59.28 -4.86 37.59
CA SER A 110 59.48 -4.43 36.20
C SER A 110 59.00 -5.50 35.21
N LEU A 111 59.39 -6.77 35.41
CA LEU A 111 58.93 -7.88 34.57
C LEU A 111 57.41 -8.05 34.62
N GLN A 112 56.80 -7.93 35.80
CA GLN A 112 55.35 -7.98 35.96
C GLN A 112 54.66 -6.82 35.23
N THR A 113 55.25 -5.61 35.28
CA THR A 113 54.76 -4.43 34.56
C THR A 113 54.83 -4.64 33.05
N GLN A 114 55.91 -5.21 32.51
CA GLN A 114 56.02 -5.53 31.08
C GLN A 114 54.93 -6.49 30.63
N LYS A 115 54.72 -7.57 31.38
CA LYS A 115 53.67 -8.54 31.07
C LYS A 115 52.29 -7.89 31.05
N ALA A 116 51.98 -7.05 32.05
CA ALA A 116 50.71 -6.33 32.08
C ALA A 116 50.55 -5.39 30.87
N THR A 117 51.62 -4.69 30.44
CA THR A 117 51.55 -3.85 29.24
C THR A 117 51.32 -4.66 27.96
N GLU A 118 51.87 -5.87 27.85
CA GLU A 118 51.62 -6.77 26.71
C GLU A 118 50.15 -7.22 26.66
N GLU A 119 49.59 -7.65 27.80
CA GLU A 119 48.18 -8.04 27.89
C GLU A 119 47.24 -6.88 27.51
N ILE A 120 47.55 -5.64 27.92
CA ILE A 120 46.77 -4.46 27.52
C ILE A 120 46.93 -4.16 26.03
N GLN A 121 48.12 -4.32 25.46
CA GLN A 121 48.36 -4.12 24.03
C GLN A 121 47.53 -5.08 23.17
N GLU A 122 47.39 -6.34 23.59
CA GLU A 122 46.51 -7.31 22.92
C GLU A 122 45.04 -6.86 22.95
N MET A 123 44.56 -6.37 24.11
CA MET A 123 43.20 -5.84 24.23
C MET A 123 42.96 -4.62 23.32
N ILE A 124 43.91 -3.70 23.24
CA ILE A 124 43.84 -2.52 22.37
C ILE A 124 43.83 -2.93 20.89
N THR A 125 44.62 -3.94 20.52
CA THR A 125 44.63 -4.49 19.15
C THR A 125 43.27 -5.10 18.79
N GLY A 126 42.65 -5.86 19.70
CA GLY A 126 41.30 -6.39 19.51
C GLY A 126 40.23 -5.29 19.40
N LEU A 127 40.37 -4.22 20.16
CA LEU A 127 39.49 -3.05 20.09
C LEU A 127 39.62 -2.33 18.74
N HIS A 128 40.85 -2.15 18.24
CA HIS A 128 41.09 -1.57 16.91
C HIS A 128 40.44 -2.40 15.79
N GLN A 129 40.62 -3.73 15.81
CA GLN A 129 39.99 -4.62 14.83
C GLN A 129 38.46 -4.54 14.87
N SER A 130 37.89 -4.50 16.07
CA SER A 130 36.44 -4.38 16.26
C SER A 130 35.90 -3.04 15.75
N SER A 131 36.63 -1.94 16.03
CA SER A 131 36.32 -0.60 15.55
C SER A 131 36.31 -0.54 14.02
N GLN A 132 37.34 -1.10 13.37
CA GLN A 132 37.46 -1.14 11.92
C GLN A 132 36.34 -1.97 11.26
N ALA A 133 35.99 -3.12 11.84
CA ALA A 133 34.87 -3.93 11.37
C ALA A 133 33.54 -3.17 11.47
N GLN A 134 33.33 -2.44 12.56
CA GLN A 134 32.12 -1.65 12.76
C GLN A 134 32.03 -0.46 11.79
N SER A 135 33.14 0.20 11.49
CA SER A 135 33.21 1.23 10.45
C SER A 135 32.82 0.68 9.06
N GLY A 136 33.28 -0.53 8.73
CA GLY A 136 32.86 -1.23 7.50
C GLY A 136 31.35 -1.50 7.44
N ASN A 137 30.76 -1.95 8.55
CA ASN A 137 29.30 -2.17 8.65
C ASN A 137 28.51 -0.86 8.53
N ILE A 138 29.02 0.24 9.07
CA ILE A 138 28.41 1.57 8.94
C ILE A 138 28.40 2.02 7.48
N SER A 139 29.53 1.91 6.78
CA SER A 139 29.62 2.25 5.36
C SER A 139 28.64 1.42 4.50
N PHE A 140 28.50 0.14 4.82
CA PHE A 140 27.50 -0.74 4.19
C PHE A 140 26.07 -0.29 4.49
N ASN A 141 25.74 0.03 5.75
CA ASN A 141 24.40 0.48 6.14
C ASN A 141 24.04 1.83 5.51
N ILE A 142 24.96 2.79 5.42
CA ILE A 142 24.76 4.05 4.70
C ILE A 142 24.42 3.77 3.24
N THR A 143 25.21 2.91 2.58
CA THR A 143 24.99 2.54 1.17
C THR A 143 23.61 1.91 0.94
N ASN A 144 23.18 1.01 1.85
CA ASN A 144 21.86 0.40 1.79
C ASN A 144 20.72 1.39 2.07
N CYS A 145 20.91 2.36 2.97
CA CYS A 145 19.93 3.42 3.22
C CYS A 145 19.80 4.38 2.03
N THR A 146 20.87 4.54 1.24
CA THR A 146 20.86 5.31 -0.01
C THR A 146 20.44 4.51 -1.23
N ASN A 147 20.12 3.22 -1.10
CA ASN A 147 19.76 2.41 -2.26
C ASN A 147 18.49 3.00 -2.90
N PRO A 148 18.59 3.57 -4.12
CA PRO A 148 17.56 4.42 -4.68
C PRO A 148 16.27 3.66 -4.91
N GLU A 149 16.23 2.34 -5.04
CA GLU A 149 14.97 1.64 -5.34
C GLU A 149 13.89 1.81 -4.27
N THR A 150 14.20 1.74 -2.97
CA THR A 150 13.15 1.86 -1.93
C THR A 150 12.67 3.29 -1.78
N VAL A 151 13.59 4.27 -1.80
CA VAL A 151 13.25 5.68 -1.71
C VAL A 151 12.60 6.17 -3.01
N MET A 152 13.09 5.76 -4.19
CA MET A 152 12.55 6.10 -5.50
C MET A 152 11.20 5.41 -5.77
N ASN A 153 11.00 4.16 -5.32
CA ASN A 153 9.67 3.52 -5.41
C ASN A 153 8.66 4.22 -4.49
N ALA A 154 9.09 4.61 -3.29
CA ALA A 154 8.25 5.39 -2.38
C ALA A 154 7.91 6.79 -2.97
N ILE A 155 8.88 7.48 -3.58
CA ILE A 155 8.68 8.76 -4.27
C ILE A 155 7.85 8.61 -5.54
N MET A 156 8.04 7.54 -6.33
CA MET A 156 7.28 7.26 -7.54
C MET A 156 5.83 6.90 -7.22
N LEU A 157 5.61 6.14 -6.14
CA LEU A 157 4.29 5.88 -5.58
C LEU A 157 3.66 7.19 -5.07
N ALA A 158 4.37 7.99 -4.27
CA ALA A 158 3.88 9.29 -3.82
C ALA A 158 3.52 10.23 -4.98
N ASN A 159 4.27 10.21 -6.09
CA ASN A 159 3.94 10.98 -7.29
C ASN A 159 2.72 10.43 -8.05
N THR A 160 2.49 9.12 -8.07
CA THR A 160 1.25 8.54 -8.61
C THR A 160 0.03 8.86 -7.74
N LEU A 161 0.22 8.95 -6.43
CA LEU A 161 -0.84 9.30 -5.46
C LEU A 161 -1.06 10.83 -5.34
N ASN A 162 -0.09 11.65 -5.76
CA ASN A 162 -0.24 13.11 -5.90
C ASN A 162 -1.02 13.52 -7.16
N MET A 163 -1.38 12.58 -8.04
CA MET A 163 -2.47 12.82 -8.97
C MET A 163 -3.74 12.89 -8.13
N GLU A 164 -4.23 14.09 -7.82
CA GLU A 164 -5.64 14.23 -7.51
C GLU A 164 -6.39 13.44 -8.58
N PRO A 165 -7.30 12.51 -8.21
CA PRO A 165 -8.32 12.09 -9.13
C PRO A 165 -9.11 13.36 -9.40
N LYS A 166 -8.67 14.10 -10.41
CA LYS A 166 -9.56 14.94 -11.18
C LYS A 166 -10.70 13.99 -11.52
N ILE A 167 -11.82 14.16 -10.83
CA ILE A 167 -13.11 13.64 -11.27
C ILE A 167 -13.48 14.47 -12.53
N GLU A 168 -12.58 14.46 -13.52
CA GLU A 168 -12.75 14.89 -14.90
C GLU A 168 -13.31 13.74 -15.71
N ASP A 169 -13.87 12.72 -15.06
CA ASP A 169 -14.94 11.97 -15.70
C ASP A 169 -16.17 12.86 -15.74
N GLN A 170 -16.07 13.90 -16.58
CA GLN A 170 -17.18 14.64 -17.14
C GLN A 170 -18.21 13.66 -17.69
N ASN A 171 -17.80 12.45 -18.08
CA ASN A 171 -18.66 11.33 -18.42
C ASN A 171 -19.45 10.76 -17.23
N VAL A 172 -18.89 10.63 -16.03
CA VAL A 172 -19.59 10.09 -14.85
C VAL A 172 -20.59 11.11 -14.30
N ILE A 173 -20.19 12.38 -14.18
CA ILE A 173 -21.10 13.45 -13.76
C ILE A 173 -22.20 13.67 -14.81
N SER A 174 -21.86 13.73 -16.10
CA SER A 174 -22.87 13.86 -17.16
C SER A 174 -23.72 12.61 -17.39
N ALA A 175 -23.23 11.41 -17.08
CA ALA A 175 -24.03 10.18 -17.10
C ALA A 175 -25.02 10.14 -15.93
N LEU A 176 -24.62 10.56 -14.73
CA LEU A 176 -25.52 10.74 -13.58
C LEU A 176 -26.57 11.81 -13.86
N GLU A 177 -26.18 12.94 -14.45
CA GLU A 177 -27.09 14.02 -14.84
C GLU A 177 -28.07 13.58 -15.95
N LYS A 178 -27.58 12.89 -17.00
CA LYS A 178 -28.44 12.29 -18.04
C LYS A 178 -29.37 11.21 -17.50
N ALA A 179 -28.91 10.36 -16.58
CA ALA A 179 -29.75 9.32 -15.98
C ALA A 179 -30.83 9.91 -15.06
N GLY A 180 -30.50 10.98 -14.31
CA GLY A 180 -31.46 11.76 -13.54
C GLY A 180 -32.52 12.45 -14.41
N LEU A 181 -32.10 13.03 -15.54
CA LEU A 181 -33.01 13.56 -16.55
C LEU A 181 -33.88 12.46 -17.16
N ILE A 182 -33.34 11.30 -17.52
CA ILE A 182 -34.11 10.16 -18.04
C ILE A 182 -35.14 9.64 -17.02
N ASN A 183 -34.84 9.65 -15.72
CA ASN A 183 -35.81 9.26 -14.69
C ASN A 183 -36.97 10.26 -14.56
N ASN A 184 -36.73 11.56 -14.77
CA ASN A 184 -37.78 12.58 -14.84
C ASN A 184 -38.49 12.62 -16.21
N ASP A 185 -37.78 12.28 -17.30
CA ASP A 185 -38.26 12.23 -18.70
C ASP A 185 -38.93 10.90 -19.07
N ILE A 186 -38.98 9.91 -18.15
CA ILE A 186 -40.09 8.93 -18.14
C ILE A 186 -41.32 9.70 -17.67
N ASP A 187 -41.72 10.60 -18.55
CA ASP A 187 -42.73 11.60 -18.34
C ASP A 187 -44.03 10.87 -18.02
N LEU A 188 -44.75 11.36 -17.02
CA LEU A 188 -46.11 10.92 -16.73
C LEU A 188 -46.95 10.95 -18.03
N GLU A 189 -46.62 11.86 -18.95
CA GLU A 189 -47.18 11.95 -20.30
C GLU A 189 -46.89 10.72 -21.19
N SER A 190 -45.70 10.13 -21.13
CA SER A 190 -45.34 8.92 -21.89
C SER A 190 -46.06 7.67 -21.35
N LEU A 191 -46.16 7.54 -20.02
CA LEU A 191 -46.98 6.50 -19.37
C LEU A 191 -48.48 6.70 -19.64
N LEU A 192 -48.98 7.94 -19.66
CA LEU A 192 -50.36 8.27 -20.05
C LEU A 192 -50.63 7.95 -21.52
N LYS A 193 -49.74 8.33 -22.44
CA LYS A 193 -49.86 7.98 -23.88
C LYS A 193 -49.87 6.48 -24.09
N THR A 194 -48.99 5.74 -23.43
CA THR A 194 -48.94 4.27 -23.53
C THR A 194 -50.23 3.64 -22.98
N ARG A 195 -50.74 4.14 -21.84
CA ARG A 195 -52.00 3.67 -21.27
C ARG A 195 -53.21 4.01 -22.16
N MET A 196 -53.24 5.21 -22.75
CA MET A 196 -54.29 5.63 -23.68
C MET A 196 -54.27 4.79 -24.97
N SER A 197 -53.10 4.53 -25.56
CA SER A 197 -53.00 3.68 -26.75
C SER A 197 -53.42 2.24 -26.50
N VAL A 198 -53.16 1.70 -25.30
CA VAL A 198 -53.64 0.37 -24.91
C VAL A 198 -55.17 0.38 -24.78
N SER A 199 -55.75 1.40 -24.13
CA SER A 199 -57.21 1.54 -24.02
C SER A 199 -57.90 1.71 -25.38
N ASP A 200 -57.31 2.48 -26.30
CA ASP A 200 -57.80 2.62 -27.67
C ASP A 200 -57.75 1.28 -28.43
N SER A 201 -56.69 0.50 -28.23
CA SER A 201 -56.56 -0.82 -28.85
C SER A 201 -57.59 -1.84 -28.32
N GLU A 202 -57.90 -1.82 -27.02
CA GLU A 202 -58.94 -2.66 -26.41
C GLU A 202 -60.35 -2.27 -26.91
N ASN A 203 -60.62 -0.97 -27.06
CA ASN A 203 -61.88 -0.47 -27.62
C ASN A 203 -62.04 -0.83 -29.10
N LEU A 204 -60.96 -0.77 -29.89
CA LEU A 204 -60.95 -1.18 -31.29
C LEU A 204 -61.23 -2.68 -31.44
N ASN A 205 -60.63 -3.53 -30.59
CA ASN A 205 -60.91 -4.96 -30.59
C ASN A 205 -62.38 -5.24 -30.21
N SER A 206 -62.90 -4.61 -29.16
CA SER A 206 -64.31 -4.78 -28.77
C SER A 206 -65.30 -4.33 -29.86
N ASN A 207 -64.98 -3.25 -30.58
CA ASN A 207 -65.78 -2.80 -31.73
C ASN A 207 -65.66 -3.74 -32.93
N GLN A 208 -64.49 -4.33 -33.15
CA GLN A 208 -64.30 -5.33 -34.21
C GLN A 208 -65.11 -6.60 -33.90
N ASP A 209 -65.10 -7.05 -32.65
CA ASP A 209 -65.92 -8.18 -32.19
C ASP A 209 -67.41 -7.89 -32.36
N ALA A 210 -67.87 -6.71 -31.94
CA ALA A 210 -69.26 -6.27 -32.13
C ALA A 210 -69.63 -6.20 -33.63
N LYS A 211 -68.71 -5.79 -34.49
CA LYS A 211 -68.94 -5.74 -35.94
C LYS A 211 -69.07 -7.15 -36.54
N VAL A 212 -68.23 -8.09 -36.12
CA VAL A 212 -68.34 -9.51 -36.51
C VAL A 212 -69.69 -10.08 -36.06
N GLU A 213 -70.13 -9.74 -34.85
CA GLU A 213 -71.42 -10.18 -34.32
C GLU A 213 -72.59 -9.58 -35.12
N ILE A 214 -72.56 -8.28 -35.43
CA ILE A 214 -73.55 -7.61 -36.29
C ILE A 214 -73.61 -8.23 -37.69
N ASP A 215 -72.46 -8.54 -38.29
CA ASP A 215 -72.42 -9.16 -39.60
C ASP A 215 -72.98 -10.59 -39.57
N SER A 216 -72.78 -11.33 -38.47
CA SER A 216 -73.44 -12.64 -38.26
C SER A 216 -74.97 -12.50 -38.12
N ILE A 217 -75.44 -11.49 -37.38
CA ILE A 217 -76.88 -11.21 -37.19
C ILE A 217 -77.51 -10.83 -38.54
N LYS A 218 -76.84 -9.99 -39.34
CA LYS A 218 -77.31 -9.63 -40.69
C LYS A 218 -77.44 -10.86 -41.59
N ALA A 219 -76.49 -11.80 -41.52
CA ALA A 219 -76.56 -13.04 -42.29
C ALA A 219 -77.76 -13.89 -41.84
N ALA A 220 -77.99 -14.04 -40.53
CA ALA A 220 -79.12 -14.76 -39.98
C ALA A 220 -80.48 -14.14 -40.36
N ILE A 221 -80.60 -12.81 -40.33
CA ILE A 221 -81.82 -12.10 -40.77
C ILE A 221 -82.08 -12.35 -42.27
N LYS A 222 -81.04 -12.34 -43.11
CA LYS A 222 -81.19 -12.62 -44.54
C LYS A 222 -81.69 -14.05 -44.78
N GLU A 223 -81.18 -15.02 -44.03
CA GLU A 223 -81.65 -16.41 -44.09
C GLU A 223 -83.11 -16.54 -43.64
N GLN A 224 -83.50 -15.91 -42.52
CA GLN A 224 -84.89 -15.87 -42.08
C GLN A 224 -85.82 -15.23 -43.11
N THR A 225 -85.38 -14.14 -43.77
CA THR A 225 -86.16 -13.48 -44.82
C THR A 225 -86.42 -14.44 -45.98
N ASN A 226 -85.40 -15.16 -46.45
CA ASN A 226 -85.54 -16.18 -47.49
C ASN A 226 -86.50 -17.31 -47.08
N VAL A 227 -86.45 -17.75 -45.81
CA VAL A 227 -87.38 -18.76 -45.28
C VAL A 227 -88.81 -18.24 -45.29
N VAL A 228 -89.05 -17.00 -44.85
CA VAL A 228 -90.38 -16.37 -44.86
C VAL A 228 -90.91 -16.24 -46.28
N GLU A 229 -90.10 -15.78 -47.23
CA GLU A 229 -90.47 -15.73 -48.66
C GLU A 229 -90.79 -17.13 -49.21
N GLY A 230 -90.01 -18.14 -48.83
CA GLY A 230 -90.27 -19.54 -49.17
C GLY A 230 -91.60 -20.05 -48.62
N ILE A 231 -91.91 -19.77 -47.35
CA ILE A 231 -93.19 -20.11 -46.72
C ILE A 231 -94.34 -19.38 -47.41
N ALA A 232 -94.20 -18.09 -47.71
CA ALA A 232 -95.21 -17.31 -48.42
C ALA A 232 -95.46 -17.87 -49.84
N HIS A 233 -94.40 -18.24 -50.56
CA HIS A 233 -94.51 -18.87 -51.87
C HIS A 233 -95.21 -20.25 -51.80
N ASN A 234 -94.90 -21.05 -50.79
CA ASN A 234 -95.50 -22.38 -50.61
C ASN A 234 -96.96 -22.30 -50.10
N SER A 235 -97.29 -21.30 -49.30
CA SER A 235 -98.66 -20.95 -48.89
C SER A 235 -99.51 -20.55 -50.10
N ALA A 236 -98.98 -19.70 -50.99
CA ALA A 236 -99.66 -19.34 -52.24
C ALA A 236 -99.91 -20.55 -53.16
N LYS A 237 -99.05 -21.58 -53.09
CA LYS A 237 -99.19 -22.84 -53.84
C LYS A 237 -100.22 -23.80 -53.23
N THR A 238 -100.32 -23.87 -51.90
CA THR A 238 -101.29 -24.71 -51.18
C THR A 238 -102.71 -24.15 -51.20
N VAL A 239 -102.89 -22.83 -51.29
CA VAL A 239 -104.22 -22.19 -51.50
C VAL A 239 -104.79 -22.46 -52.91
N LYS A 240 -103.96 -22.89 -53.87
CA LYS A 240 -104.36 -23.26 -55.23
C LYS A 240 -104.69 -24.76 -55.42
N LEU A 241 -105.03 -25.49 -54.36
CA LEU A 241 -105.67 -26.81 -54.48
C LEU A 241 -107.17 -26.62 -54.71
N PRO A 242 -107.74 -27.11 -55.83
CA PRO A 242 -109.16 -26.95 -56.12
C PRO A 242 -110.01 -27.76 -55.15
N LYS A 243 -110.97 -27.08 -54.51
CA LYS A 243 -112.17 -27.72 -53.96
C LYS A 243 -113.11 -28.05 -55.12
N SER A 244 -113.58 -29.31 -55.16
CA SER A 244 -114.79 -29.80 -55.83
C SER A 244 -114.96 -29.43 -57.30
#